data_AF-A0A2V9CQG9-F1
#
_entry.id   AF-A0A2V9CQG9-F1
#
_cell.length_a   1.000
_cell.length_b   1.000
_cell.length_c   1.000
_cell.angle_alpha   90.00
_cell.angle_beta   90.00
_cell.angle_gamma   90.00
#
_symmetry.space_group_name_H-M   'P 1'
#
loop_
_entity.id
_entity.type
_entity.pdbx_description
1 polymer ?
#
loop_
_entity_poly.entity_id
_entity_poly.type
_entity_poly.pdbx_seq_one_letter_code
_entity_poly.pdbx_strand_id
1 'polypeptide(L)'
;MQSHDVVVVRPEAHESQMIYLDGRARPPENLRLYKGAARGHWEGDTLVVDYTNFKDWGMEAFAAYGTTEKVHLTERWKRLDENHLLYGFTIEDPGTWTKPWSIEFVMWRLTDQEQLVEYACHEGNVGLEFTLSAARAKEKEDESGDHQ
;
A
#
# COMPACT_ATOMS: atom_id res chain seq x y z
N MET A 1 -9.85 -9.72 9.27
CA MET A 1 -11.22 -10.29 9.35
C MET A 1 -11.85 -10.06 7.99
N GLN A 2 -12.19 -11.13 7.27
CA GLN A 2 -12.85 -11.03 5.97
C GLN A 2 -14.25 -11.64 6.12
N SER A 3 -15.28 -10.89 5.77
CA SER A 3 -16.63 -11.41 5.59
C SER A 3 -17.01 -11.29 4.11
N HIS A 4 -18.17 -11.81 3.74
CA HIS A 4 -18.72 -11.61 2.39
C HIS A 4 -18.80 -10.11 2.01
N ASP A 5 -19.00 -9.24 3.01
CA ASP A 5 -19.36 -7.84 2.82
C ASP A 5 -18.23 -6.85 3.15
N VAL A 6 -17.15 -7.34 3.78
CA VAL A 6 -16.03 -6.50 4.23
C VAL A 6 -14.70 -7.21 4.00
N VAL A 7 -13.79 -6.52 3.34
CA VAL A 7 -12.37 -6.87 3.28
C VAL A 7 -11.61 -5.89 4.16
N VAL A 8 -10.77 -6.41 5.06
CA VAL A 8 -9.83 -5.59 5.83
C VAL A 8 -8.45 -5.80 5.25
N VAL A 9 -7.90 -4.75 4.66
CA VAL A 9 -6.51 -4.73 4.18
C VAL A 9 -5.68 -3.98 5.22
N ARG A 10 -4.61 -4.61 5.70
CA ARG A 10 -3.63 -3.98 6.59
C ARG A 10 -2.33 -3.82 5.80
N PRO A 11 -2.10 -2.70 5.11
CA PRO A 11 -0.76 -2.39 4.62
C PRO A 11 0.19 -2.17 5.80
N GLU A 12 1.47 -2.39 5.54
CA GLU A 12 2.60 -2.63 6.45
C GLU A 12 2.65 -1.81 7.75
N ALA A 13 2.13 -0.58 7.78
CA ALA A 13 2.16 0.30 8.95
C ALA A 13 0.77 0.43 9.63
N HIS A 14 0.63 -0.19 10.81
CA HIS A 14 -0.35 0.03 11.91
C HIS A 14 -1.85 0.10 11.63
N GLU A 15 -2.29 0.24 10.39
CA GLU A 15 -3.62 0.76 10.09
C GLU A 15 -4.40 -0.21 9.22
N SER A 16 -5.56 -0.60 9.71
CA SER A 16 -6.49 -1.47 8.99
C SER A 16 -7.46 -0.60 8.19
N GLN A 17 -7.44 -0.73 6.87
CA GLN A 17 -8.43 -0.10 6.01
C GLN A 17 -9.63 -1.05 5.85
N MET A 18 -10.82 -0.55 6.16
CA MET A 18 -12.08 -1.27 5.91
C MET A 18 -12.58 -0.96 4.50
N ILE A 19 -12.69 -2.01 3.68
CA ILE A 19 -13.25 -1.94 2.33
C ILE A 19 -14.62 -2.60 2.37
N TYR A 20 -15.66 -1.81 2.17
CA TYR A 20 -17.04 -2.28 2.15
C TYR A 20 -17.43 -2.71 0.73
N LEU A 21 -17.95 -3.94 0.60
CA LEU A 21 -18.38 -4.55 -0.67
C LEU A 21 -19.91 -4.64 -0.81
N ASP A 22 -20.65 -4.25 0.21
CA ASP A 22 -22.11 -4.37 0.30
C ASP A 22 -22.90 -3.27 -0.42
N GLY A 23 -22.21 -2.43 -1.21
CA GLY A 23 -22.84 -1.34 -1.95
C GLY A 23 -23.42 -0.22 -1.07
N ARG A 24 -23.08 -0.17 0.22
CA ARG A 24 -23.56 0.90 1.11
C ARG A 24 -23.17 2.29 0.61
N ALA A 25 -24.04 3.26 0.85
CA ALA A 25 -23.81 4.66 0.47
C ALA A 25 -22.46 5.18 1.01
N ARG A 26 -21.82 6.07 0.23
CA ARG A 26 -20.63 6.79 0.68
C ARG A 26 -20.99 7.78 1.80
N PRO A 27 -20.04 8.13 2.67
CA PRO A 27 -20.24 9.22 3.62
C PRO A 27 -20.53 10.54 2.89
N PRO A 28 -21.22 11.50 3.54
CA PRO A 28 -21.48 12.80 2.94
C PRO A 28 -20.17 13.54 2.66
N GLU A 29 -20.15 14.38 1.63
CA GLU A 29 -18.92 15.03 1.14
C GLU A 29 -18.19 15.85 2.21
N ASN A 30 -18.91 16.45 3.15
CA ASN A 30 -18.33 17.24 4.23
C ASN A 30 -17.66 16.40 5.33
N LEU A 31 -17.83 15.07 5.34
CA LEU A 31 -17.11 14.18 6.23
C LEU A 31 -15.79 13.77 5.58
N ARG A 32 -14.67 14.20 6.17
CA ARG A 32 -13.32 13.81 5.75
C ARG A 32 -12.74 12.78 6.71
N LEU A 33 -12.30 11.66 6.15
CA LEU A 33 -11.62 10.59 6.86
C LEU A 33 -10.12 10.67 6.58
N TYR A 34 -9.34 10.27 7.58
CA TYR A 34 -7.90 10.29 7.49
C TYR A 34 -7.38 9.54 6.24
N LYS A 35 -7.74 8.26 6.05
CA LYS A 35 -7.39 7.47 4.86
C LYS A 35 -8.51 7.37 3.81
N GLY A 36 -9.42 8.33 3.82
CA GLY A 36 -10.59 8.30 2.95
C GLY A 36 -11.57 7.15 3.26
N ALA A 37 -12.65 7.11 2.49
CA ALA A 37 -13.70 6.11 2.57
C ALA A 37 -13.60 5.15 1.38
N ALA A 38 -13.31 3.88 1.63
CA ALA A 38 -13.20 2.86 0.59
C ALA A 38 -14.54 2.19 0.28
N ARG A 39 -14.82 1.99 -1.01
CA ARG A 39 -15.91 1.13 -1.51
C ARG A 39 -15.36 0.20 -2.57
N GLY A 40 -15.59 -1.09 -2.41
CA GLY A 40 -15.13 -2.10 -3.36
C GLY A 40 -16.27 -2.73 -4.13
N HIS A 41 -15.98 -3.14 -5.36
CA HIS A 41 -16.85 -3.98 -6.18
C HIS A 41 -16.02 -4.91 -7.06
N TRP A 42 -16.63 -5.99 -7.51
CA TRP A 42 -15.97 -6.94 -8.42
C TRP A 42 -16.28 -6.60 -9.87
N GLU A 43 -15.24 -6.47 -10.69
CA GLU A 43 -15.30 -6.44 -12.15
C GLU A 43 -14.71 -7.75 -12.69
N GLY A 44 -15.58 -8.74 -12.90
CA GLY A 44 -15.13 -10.09 -13.24
C GLY A 44 -14.32 -10.70 -12.10
N ASP A 45 -13.02 -10.92 -12.33
CA ASP A 45 -12.06 -11.49 -11.38
C ASP A 45 -11.21 -10.42 -10.65
N THR A 46 -11.48 -9.14 -10.89
CA THR A 46 -10.72 -8.02 -10.35
C THR A 46 -11.53 -7.30 -9.28
N LEU A 47 -10.99 -7.15 -8.08
CA LEU A 47 -11.55 -6.28 -7.06
C LEU A 47 -11.11 -4.84 -7.36
N VAL A 48 -12.07 -3.97 -7.61
CA VAL A 48 -11.86 -2.54 -7.79
C VAL A 48 -12.26 -1.84 -6.52
N VAL A 49 -11.41 -0.97 -6.01
CA VAL A 49 -11.65 -0.22 -4.78
C VAL A 49 -11.52 1.26 -5.07
N ASP A 50 -12.59 1.98 -4.80
CA ASP A 50 -12.70 3.42 -4.99
C ASP A 50 -12.67 4.12 -3.64
N TYR A 51 -11.79 5.10 -3.54
CA TYR A 51 -11.57 5.88 -2.34
C TYR A 51 -11.88 7.37 -2.59
N THR A 52 -12.66 7.94 -1.68
CA THR A 52 -13.02 9.36 -1.65
C THR A 52 -12.87 9.92 -0.23
N ASN A 53 -13.28 11.18 0.01
CA ASN A 53 -13.40 11.76 1.35
C ASN A 53 -12.08 11.80 2.13
N PHE A 54 -10.95 11.95 1.45
CA PHE A 54 -9.66 12.10 2.11
C PHE A 54 -9.56 13.46 2.82
N LYS A 55 -8.81 13.48 3.93
CA LYS A 55 -8.15 14.72 4.35
C LYS A 55 -7.06 15.09 3.35
N ASP A 56 -6.76 16.37 3.25
CA ASP A 56 -5.70 16.94 2.41
C ASP A 56 -4.31 16.35 2.65
N TRP A 57 -4.03 15.79 3.83
CA TRP A 57 -2.79 15.05 4.17
C TRP A 57 -2.98 13.53 4.31
N GLY A 58 -4.13 13.00 3.91
CA GLY A 58 -4.52 11.60 4.13
C GLY A 58 -3.76 10.57 3.29
N MET A 59 -3.03 11.01 2.26
CA MET A 59 -2.19 10.17 1.41
C MET A 59 -0.72 10.35 1.80
N GLU A 60 -0.33 9.83 2.96
CA GLU A 60 1.01 10.04 3.54
C GLU A 60 2.17 9.71 2.59
N ALA A 61 2.09 8.59 1.87
CA ALA A 61 3.11 8.17 0.90
C ALA A 61 3.35 9.20 -0.21
N PHE A 62 2.37 10.08 -0.45
CA PHE A 62 2.41 11.13 -1.47
C PHE A 62 2.37 12.54 -0.88
N ALA A 63 2.33 12.70 0.45
CA ALA A 63 2.22 14.00 1.10
C ALA A 63 3.35 14.94 0.71
N ALA A 64 4.55 14.41 0.45
CA ALA A 64 5.71 15.17 -0.02
C ALA A 64 5.52 15.79 -1.42
N TYR A 65 4.60 15.26 -2.23
CA TYR A 65 4.27 15.76 -3.57
C TYR A 65 3.04 16.68 -3.59
N GLY A 66 2.41 16.87 -2.43
CA GLY A 66 1.13 17.56 -2.29
C GLY A 66 -0.05 16.63 -2.56
N THR A 67 -1.13 16.81 -1.79
CA THR A 67 -2.44 16.21 -2.02
C THR A 67 -3.52 17.18 -1.58
N THR A 68 -4.71 17.08 -2.18
CA THR A 68 -5.88 17.89 -1.79
C THR A 68 -7.05 17.01 -1.37
N GLU A 69 -8.05 17.60 -0.71
CA GLU A 69 -9.30 16.89 -0.40
C GLU A 69 -10.09 16.42 -1.65
N LYS A 70 -9.69 16.87 -2.84
CA LYS A 70 -10.29 16.45 -4.12
C LYS A 70 -9.69 15.16 -4.66
N VAL A 71 -8.72 14.58 -3.95
CA VAL A 71 -8.09 13.35 -4.40
C VAL A 71 -9.10 12.21 -4.45
N HIS A 72 -9.04 11.48 -5.56
CA HIS A 72 -9.73 10.25 -5.82
C HIS A 72 -8.69 9.18 -6.14
N LEU A 73 -8.77 8.05 -5.43
CA LEU A 73 -7.87 6.93 -5.59
C LEU A 73 -8.69 5.72 -6.03
N THR A 74 -8.26 5.09 -7.11
CA THR A 74 -8.83 3.82 -7.57
C THR A 74 -7.76 2.76 -7.52
N GLU A 75 -7.95 1.72 -6.71
CA GLU A 75 -7.10 0.54 -6.67
C GLU A 75 -7.75 -0.62 -7.44
N ARG A 76 -6.91 -1.47 -8.02
CA ARG A 76 -7.32 -2.68 -8.72
C ARG A 76 -6.47 -3.85 -8.24
N TRP A 77 -7.13 -4.89 -7.79
CA TRP A 77 -6.52 -6.09 -7.23
C TRP A 77 -6.97 -7.29 -8.06
N LYS A 78 -6.03 -7.92 -8.78
CA LYS A 78 -6.31 -9.08 -9.62
C LYS A 78 -5.37 -10.23 -9.26
N ARG A 79 -5.93 -11.37 -8.91
CA ARG A 79 -5.15 -12.60 -8.73
C ARG A 79 -4.70 -13.11 -10.09
N LEU A 80 -3.40 -13.18 -10.32
CA LEU A 80 -2.84 -13.72 -11.56
C LEU A 80 -2.75 -15.24 -11.50
N ASP A 81 -2.25 -15.77 -10.39
CA ASP A 81 -2.12 -17.19 -10.12
C ASP A 81 -2.05 -17.46 -8.61
N GLU A 82 -1.54 -18.63 -8.19
CA GLU A 82 -1.46 -19.00 -6.79
C GLU A 82 -0.43 -18.23 -5.95
N ASN A 83 0.52 -17.59 -6.62
CA ASN A 83 1.67 -16.93 -6.02
C ASN A 83 1.79 -15.45 -6.40
N HIS A 84 0.97 -14.95 -7.32
CA HIS A 84 1.06 -13.58 -7.80
C HIS A 84 -0.27 -12.82 -7.75
N LEU A 85 -0.21 -11.58 -7.28
CA LEU A 85 -1.30 -10.62 -7.26
C LEU A 85 -0.87 -9.39 -8.05
N LEU A 86 -1.59 -9.05 -9.10
CA LEU A 86 -1.41 -7.77 -9.79
C LEU A 86 -2.13 -6.69 -8.99
N TYR A 87 -1.36 -5.73 -8.52
CA TYR A 87 -1.88 -4.56 -7.83
C TYR A 87 -1.57 -3.32 -8.65
N GLY A 88 -2.60 -2.54 -8.93
CA GLY A 88 -2.46 -1.26 -9.58
C GLY A 88 -3.31 -0.20 -8.91
N PHE A 89 -2.90 1.04 -9.02
CA PHE A 89 -3.69 2.16 -8.55
C PHE A 89 -3.56 3.36 -9.48
N THR A 90 -4.62 4.17 -9.51
CA THR A 90 -4.71 5.43 -10.24
C THR A 90 -5.04 6.54 -9.25
N ILE A 91 -4.33 7.66 -9.35
CA ILE A 91 -4.59 8.86 -8.56
C ILE A 91 -5.08 9.98 -9.47
N GLU A 92 -6.20 10.59 -9.06
CA GLU A 92 -6.78 11.77 -9.68
C GLU A 92 -6.90 12.87 -8.63
N ASP A 93 -6.09 13.92 -8.75
CA ASP A 93 -6.19 15.11 -7.89
C ASP A 93 -5.93 16.36 -8.72
N PRO A 94 -6.98 17.04 -9.23
CA PRO A 94 -6.82 18.21 -10.09
C PRO A 94 -6.24 19.44 -9.35
N GLY A 95 -6.17 19.39 -8.02
CA GLY A 95 -5.51 20.43 -7.22
C GLY A 95 -3.99 20.28 -7.16
N THR A 96 -3.47 19.09 -7.46
CA THR A 96 -2.05 18.75 -7.37
C THR A 96 -1.47 18.41 -8.74
N TRP A 97 -2.15 17.55 -9.49
CA TRP A 97 -1.66 16.96 -10.74
C TRP A 97 -2.39 17.53 -11.95
N THR A 98 -1.67 17.70 -13.06
CA THR A 98 -2.26 18.18 -14.32
C THR A 98 -3.06 17.09 -15.05
N LYS A 99 -2.79 15.83 -14.76
CA LYS A 99 -3.44 14.65 -15.35
C LYS A 99 -3.45 13.50 -14.33
N PRO A 100 -4.45 12.60 -14.39
CA PRO A 100 -4.40 11.31 -13.72
C PRO A 100 -3.13 10.54 -14.08
N TRP A 101 -2.62 9.77 -13.12
CA TRP A 101 -1.52 8.86 -13.34
C TRP A 101 -1.74 7.54 -12.61
N SER A 102 -1.10 6.49 -13.10
CA SER A 102 -1.28 5.13 -12.61
C SER A 102 0.05 4.42 -12.44
N ILE A 103 0.10 3.51 -11.47
CA ILE A 103 1.20 2.55 -11.28
C ILE A 103 0.58 1.16 -11.18
N GLU A 104 1.31 0.16 -11.70
CA GLU A 104 0.96 -1.24 -11.58
C GLU A 104 2.21 -2.06 -11.28
N PHE A 105 2.11 -3.01 -10.36
CA PHE A 105 3.18 -3.95 -10.02
C PHE A 105 2.64 -5.29 -9.56
N VAL A 106 3.47 -6.32 -9.68
CA VAL A 106 3.15 -7.68 -9.21
C VAL A 106 3.63 -7.84 -7.77
N MET A 107 2.71 -8.18 -6.89
CA MET A 107 3.00 -8.62 -5.53
C MET A 107 3.20 -10.13 -5.51
N TRP A 108 4.25 -10.56 -4.82
CA TRP A 108 4.65 -11.96 -4.73
C TRP A 108 4.19 -12.52 -3.40
N ARG A 109 3.68 -13.75 -3.41
CA ARG A 109 3.33 -14.46 -2.19
C ARG A 109 4.59 -14.72 -1.38
N LEU A 110 4.54 -14.37 -0.10
CA LEU A 110 5.60 -14.70 0.84
C LEU A 110 5.77 -16.21 0.95
N THR A 111 7.02 -16.65 0.95
CA THR A 111 7.43 -18.03 1.21
C THR A 111 7.35 -18.33 2.70
N ASP A 112 7.38 -19.61 3.09
CA ASP A 112 7.35 -20.02 4.51
C ASP A 112 8.55 -19.51 5.32
N GLN A 113 9.59 -18.99 4.66
CA GLN A 113 10.77 -18.39 5.28
C GLN A 113 10.62 -16.87 5.51
N GLU A 114 9.59 -16.25 4.94
CA GLU A 114 9.33 -14.82 5.03
C GLU A 114 8.12 -14.58 5.95
N GLN A 115 8.31 -13.79 7.02
CA GLN A 115 7.23 -13.42 7.92
C GLN A 115 6.75 -12.01 7.63
N LEU A 116 5.42 -11.82 7.65
CA LEU A 116 4.84 -10.49 7.84
C LEU A 116 5.19 -10.03 9.25
N VAL A 117 6.37 -9.44 9.40
CA VAL A 117 6.79 -8.80 10.64
C VAL A 117 6.03 -7.50 10.80
N GLU A 118 5.57 -7.21 12.00
CA GLU A 118 4.94 -5.94 12.29
C GLU A 118 5.96 -4.83 12.10
N TYR A 119 5.67 -3.89 11.21
CA TYR A 119 6.44 -2.65 11.13
C TYR A 119 6.02 -1.76 12.30
N ALA A 120 6.62 -1.96 13.46
CA ALA A 120 6.53 -1.00 14.56
C ALA A 120 7.52 0.15 14.28
N CYS A 121 7.06 1.40 14.33
CA CYS A 121 7.97 2.53 14.50
C CYS A 121 8.58 2.41 15.90
N HIS A 122 9.57 1.53 16.05
CA HIS A 122 10.39 1.47 17.25
C HIS A 122 11.42 2.59 17.18
N GLU A 123 11.62 3.26 18.30
CA GLU A 123 12.66 4.28 18.41
C GLU A 123 14.01 3.63 18.07
N GLY A 124 14.67 4.12 17.00
CA GLY A 124 15.91 3.52 16.46
C GLY A 124 15.72 2.66 15.20
N ASN A 125 15.15 3.23 14.13
CA ASN A 125 15.07 2.58 12.81
C ASN A 125 16.47 2.40 12.18
N VAL A 126 17.20 1.39 12.64
CA VAL A 126 18.59 1.06 12.27
C VAL A 126 18.67 0.14 11.03
N GLY A 127 17.59 0.00 10.27
CA GLY A 127 17.55 -0.89 9.10
C GLY A 127 18.63 -0.57 8.05
N LEU A 128 18.88 0.72 7.80
CA LEU A 128 19.95 1.15 6.90
C LEU A 128 21.34 0.83 7.49
N GLU A 129 21.53 1.05 8.79
CA GLU A 129 22.79 0.77 9.47
C GLU A 129 23.13 -0.73 9.44
N PHE A 130 22.16 -1.61 9.70
CA PHE A 130 22.36 -3.05 9.61
C PHE A 130 22.60 -3.52 8.17
N THR A 131 21.89 -2.96 7.19
CA THR A 131 22.09 -3.29 5.77
C THR A 131 23.51 -2.92 5.34
N LEU A 132 23.98 -1.73 5.68
CA LEU A 132 25.34 -1.27 5.36
C LEU A 132 26.40 -2.07 6.13
N SER A 133 26.15 -2.38 7.40
CA SER A 133 27.08 -3.18 8.22
C SER A 133 27.22 -4.61 7.70
N ALA A 134 26.11 -5.25 7.29
CA ALA A 134 26.12 -6.57 6.66
C ALA A 134 26.86 -6.55 5.31
N ALA A 135 26.64 -5.53 4.48
CA ALA A 135 27.37 -5.36 3.23
C ALA A 135 28.89 -5.23 3.47
N ARG A 136 29.32 -4.45 4.47
CA ARG A 136 30.73 -4.29 4.84
C ARG A 136 31.35 -5.56 5.43
N ALA A 137 30.59 -6.35 6.17
CA ALA A 137 31.04 -7.64 6.66
C ALA A 137 31.29 -8.62 5.49
N LYS A 138 30.37 -8.65 4.52
CA LYS A 138 30.51 -9.47 3.31
C LYS A 138 31.71 -9.05 2.45
N GLU A 139 31.92 -7.75 2.24
CA GLU A 139 33.11 -7.25 1.53
C GLU A 139 34.42 -7.72 2.20
N LYS A 140 34.47 -7.71 3.54
CA LYS A 140 35.65 -8.20 4.29
C LYS A 140 35.84 -9.71 4.17
N GLU A 141 34.76 -10.49 4.21
CA GLU A 141 34.82 -11.94 3.99
C GLU A 141 35.34 -12.23 2.57
N ASP A 142 34.83 -11.55 1.56
CA ASP A 142 35.25 -11.68 0.16
C ASP A 142 36.72 -11.27 -0.03
N GLU A 143 37.19 -10.19 0.61
CA GLU A 143 38.62 -9.80 0.60
C GLU A 143 39.53 -10.82 1.31
N SER A 144 39.03 -11.50 2.34
CA SER A 144 39.79 -12.50 3.10
C SER A 144 39.81 -13.89 2.45
N GLY A 145 38.88 -14.16 1.52
CA GLY A 145 38.77 -15.42 0.78
C GLY A 145 39.70 -15.57 -0.43
N ASP A 146 40.36 -14.50 -0.88
CA ASP A 146 41.24 -14.49 -2.07
C ASP A 146 42.71 -14.84 -1.74
N HIS A 147 42.97 -15.46 -0.59
CA HIS A 147 44.30 -15.85 -0.10
C HIS A 147 44.41 -17.34 0.27
N GLN A 148 43.83 -18.23 -0.53
CA GLN A 148 44.14 -19.66 -0.45
C GLN A 148 44.26 -20.34 -1.80
#